data_AF-A0A1M4Y0L9-F1
#
_entry.id   AF-A0A1M4Y0L9-F1
#
_cell.length_a   1.000
_cell.length_b   1.000
_cell.length_c   1.000
_cell.angle_alpha   90.00
_cell.angle_beta   90.00
_cell.angle_gamma   90.00
#
_symmetry.space_group_name_H-M   'P 1'
#
loop_
_entity.id
_entity.type
_entity.pdbx_description
1 polymer ?
#
loop_
_entity_poly.entity_id
_entity_poly.type
_entity_poly.pdbx_seq_one_letter_code
_entity_poly.pdbx_strand_id
1 'polypeptide(L)'
;MTKIFFSIVLFTLFGVNTFAADSPVTKPVLHSFEKSFSTAKEVAWTVSKDIYKAEFTFTNQHVTAYYDATGTLLGLSKNILSTQLPVLLQNNLKENYNGYWIASLIEFSTEDGTSYYATLENADNKMIIKSNVNTWTIDKKIKK
;
A
#
# COMPACT_ATOMS: atom_id res chain seq x y z
N MET A 1 -10.57 -16.92 28.90
CA MET A 1 -10.59 -15.44 28.96
C MET A 1 -9.23 -14.97 29.40
N THR A 2 -8.41 -14.49 28.47
CA THR A 2 -7.11 -13.89 28.77
C THR A 2 -7.13 -12.51 28.14
N LYS A 3 -7.23 -11.49 28.99
CA LYS A 3 -7.23 -10.08 28.60
C LYS A 3 -5.78 -9.71 28.30
N ILE A 4 -5.44 -9.58 27.02
CA ILE A 4 -4.12 -9.10 26.60
C ILE A 4 -4.26 -7.59 26.38
N PHE A 5 -3.56 -6.83 27.22
CA PHE A 5 -3.40 -5.39 27.12
C PHE A 5 -2.62 -5.07 25.84
N PHE A 6 -3.23 -4.31 24.92
CA PHE A 6 -2.50 -3.69 23.82
C PHE A 6 -1.78 -2.45 24.36
N SER A 7 -0.52 -2.63 24.77
CA SER A 7 0.39 -1.52 25.05
C SER A 7 0.78 -0.85 23.74
N ILE A 8 0.35 0.40 23.56
CA ILE A 8 0.89 1.31 22.55
C ILE A 8 2.37 1.52 22.86
N VAL A 9 3.24 0.96 22.02
CA VAL A 9 4.67 1.30 22.02
C VAL A 9 4.81 2.56 21.18
N LEU A 10 4.98 3.69 21.86
CA LEU A 10 5.35 4.95 21.24
C LEU A 10 6.84 4.86 20.85
N PHE A 11 7.12 4.58 19.58
CA PHE A 11 8.47 4.63 19.04
C PHE A 11 8.90 6.10 18.96
N THR A 12 9.72 6.53 19.92
CA THR A 12 10.45 7.79 19.85
C THR A 12 11.57 7.64 18.83
N LEU A 13 11.39 8.20 17.64
CA LEU A 13 12.46 8.30 16.66
C LEU A 13 13.40 9.43 17.07
N PHE A 14 14.55 9.03 17.62
CA PHE A 14 15.73 9.87 17.80
C PHE A 14 16.12 10.48 16.44
N GLY A 15 16.24 11.80 16.39
CA GLY A 15 17.00 12.46 15.34
C GLY A 15 18.49 12.19 15.56
N VAL A 16 19.23 11.84 14.52
CA VAL A 16 20.19 12.70 13.80
C VAL A 16 21.04 11.86 12.84
N ASN A 17 21.31 12.44 11.66
CA ASN A 17 22.59 12.47 10.92
C ASN A 17 22.32 12.42 9.41
N THR A 18 22.29 13.60 8.81
CA THR A 18 22.36 13.77 7.35
C THR A 18 23.79 13.48 6.91
N PHE A 19 24.10 12.20 6.69
CA PHE A 19 25.19 11.85 5.79
C PHE A 19 24.68 12.09 4.37
N ALA A 20 25.33 13.02 3.65
CA ALA A 20 25.20 13.12 2.20
C ALA A 20 25.86 11.90 1.55
N ALA A 21 25.25 10.73 1.74
CA ALA A 21 25.43 9.61 0.84
C ALA A 21 24.69 9.97 -0.45
N ASP A 22 25.29 9.71 -1.61
CA ASP A 22 24.57 9.77 -2.87
C ASP A 22 23.22 9.06 -2.69
N SER A 23 22.14 9.80 -2.90
CA SER A 23 20.80 9.22 -2.79
C SER A 23 20.75 8.05 -3.77
N PRO A 24 20.35 6.83 -3.34
CA PRO A 24 20.22 5.71 -4.26
C PRO A 24 19.14 5.96 -5.33
N VAL A 25 18.40 7.07 -5.23
CA VAL A 25 17.35 7.52 -6.14
C VAL A 25 17.95 8.41 -7.24
N THR A 26 17.66 8.09 -8.49
CA THR A 26 18.16 8.85 -9.64
C THR A 26 17.51 10.24 -9.73
N LYS A 27 18.20 11.20 -10.34
CA LYS A 27 17.66 12.56 -10.57
C LYS A 27 16.32 12.57 -11.33
N PRO A 28 16.12 11.76 -12.39
CA PRO A 28 14.82 11.69 -13.08
C PRO A 28 13.68 11.27 -12.15
N VAL A 29 13.91 10.29 -11.28
CA VAL A 29 12.91 9.80 -10.32
C VAL A 29 12.58 10.89 -9.28
N LEU A 30 13.59 11.52 -8.69
CA LEU A 30 13.39 12.63 -7.74
C LEU A 30 12.60 13.77 -8.37
N HIS A 31 12.98 14.18 -9.58
CA HIS A 31 12.29 15.25 -10.31
C HIS A 31 10.83 14.91 -10.61
N SER A 32 10.56 13.68 -11.06
CA SER A 32 9.20 13.20 -11.33
C SER A 32 8.34 13.19 -10.06
N PHE A 33 8.90 12.70 -8.94
CA PHE A 33 8.22 12.70 -7.66
C PHE A 33 7.90 14.12 -7.16
N GLU A 34 8.87 15.03 -7.16
CA GLU A 34 8.68 16.42 -6.71
C GLU A 34 7.65 17.16 -7.57
N LYS A 35 7.62 16.88 -8.88
CA LYS A 35 6.63 17.45 -9.80
C LYS A 35 5.21 16.99 -9.47
N SER A 36 5.02 15.71 -9.14
CA SER A 36 3.70 15.13 -8.87
C SER A 36 3.23 15.33 -7.42
N PHE A 37 4.15 15.38 -6.46
CA PHE A 37 3.87 15.33 -5.03
C PHE A 37 4.63 16.41 -4.25
N SER A 38 4.64 17.65 -4.76
CA SER A 38 5.40 18.78 -4.21
C SER A 38 5.09 19.13 -2.74
N THR A 39 3.94 18.72 -2.22
CA THR A 39 3.51 18.94 -0.83
C THR A 39 3.61 17.68 0.05
N ALA A 40 4.21 16.60 -0.47
CA ALA A 40 4.45 15.38 0.27
C ALA A 40 5.30 15.63 1.52
N LYS A 41 5.00 14.89 2.57
CA LYS A 41 5.72 14.90 3.84
C LYS A 41 6.24 13.51 4.14
N GLU A 42 7.27 13.43 4.99
CA GLU A 42 7.76 12.15 5.54
C GLU A 42 8.16 11.16 4.44
N VAL A 43 8.81 11.66 3.38
CA VAL A 43 9.17 10.84 2.22
C VAL A 43 10.32 9.89 2.59
N ALA A 44 10.07 8.60 2.48
CA ALA A 44 11.03 7.53 2.66
C ALA A 44 11.19 6.75 1.35
N TRP A 45 12.42 6.58 0.90
CA TRP A 45 12.73 5.86 -0.33
C TRP A 45 13.24 4.45 -0.05
N THR A 46 12.78 3.48 -0.84
CA THR A 46 13.35 2.14 -0.92
C THR A 46 13.64 1.83 -2.38
N VAL A 47 14.86 1.39 -2.67
CA VAL A 47 15.25 0.95 -4.02
C VAL A 47 15.46 -0.55 -4.01
N SER A 48 14.82 -1.25 -4.94
CA SER A 48 14.99 -2.70 -5.09
C SER A 48 15.02 -3.04 -6.57
N LYS A 49 16.16 -3.56 -7.03
CA LYS A 49 16.48 -3.73 -8.45
C LYS A 49 16.33 -2.38 -9.17
N ASP A 50 15.39 -2.28 -10.11
CA ASP A 50 15.13 -1.08 -10.91
C ASP A 50 13.82 -0.37 -10.54
N ILE A 51 13.25 -0.71 -9.37
CA ILE A 51 12.03 -0.08 -8.85
C ILE A 51 12.38 0.84 -7.68
N TYR A 52 11.93 2.09 -7.80
CA TYR A 52 12.09 3.14 -6.83
C TYR A 52 10.76 3.38 -6.14
N LYS A 53 10.69 3.05 -4.86
CA LYS A 53 9.48 3.16 -4.05
C LYS A 53 9.59 4.36 -3.13
N ALA A 54 8.72 5.35 -3.28
CA ALA A 54 8.54 6.45 -2.34
C ALA A 54 7.33 6.19 -1.46
N GLU A 55 7.53 6.05 -0.15
CA GLU A 55 6.46 6.04 0.86
C GLU A 55 6.39 7.42 1.49
N PHE A 56 5.21 8.02 1.57
CA PHE A 56 5.05 9.41 1.99
C PHE A 56 3.64 9.69 2.48
N THR A 57 3.49 10.81 3.19
CA THR A 57 2.19 11.35 3.58
C THR A 57 1.77 12.44 2.59
N PHE A 58 0.61 12.27 1.95
CA PHE A 58 0.03 13.22 1.01
C PHE A 58 -1.44 13.43 1.33
N THR A 59 -1.87 14.69 1.51
CA THR A 59 -3.25 15.01 1.92
C THR A 59 -3.72 14.22 3.15
N ASN A 60 -2.85 14.05 4.14
CA ASN A 60 -3.06 13.25 5.36
C ASN A 60 -3.32 11.75 5.11
N GLN A 61 -2.91 11.21 3.98
CA GLN A 61 -2.96 9.79 3.66
C GLN A 61 -1.56 9.25 3.41
N HIS A 62 -1.29 8.03 3.88
CA HIS A 62 -0.08 7.31 3.50
C HIS A 62 -0.26 6.76 2.08
N VAL A 63 0.65 7.17 1.21
CA VAL A 63 0.69 6.78 -0.20
C VAL A 63 2.06 6.20 -0.50
N THR A 64 2.09 5.25 -1.41
CA THR A 64 3.33 4.74 -1.99
C THR A 64 3.31 4.99 -3.48
N ALA A 65 4.35 5.60 -4.02
CA ALA A 65 4.58 5.74 -5.45
C ALA A 65 5.71 4.83 -5.91
N TYR A 66 5.53 4.22 -7.08
CA TYR A 66 6.48 3.29 -7.67
C TYR A 66 6.96 3.87 -9.00
N TYR A 67 8.27 3.97 -9.17
CA TYR A 67 8.90 4.48 -10.39
C TYR A 67 9.89 3.47 -10.96
N ASP A 68 10.11 3.53 -12.27
CA ASP A 68 11.28 2.93 -12.90
C ASP A 68 12.51 3.86 -12.83
N ALA A 69 13.67 3.39 -13.32
CA ALA A 69 14.92 4.17 -13.32
C ALA A 69 14.88 5.45 -14.18
N THR A 70 13.94 5.56 -15.12
CA THR A 70 13.77 6.73 -16.00
C THR A 70 12.93 7.82 -15.35
N GLY A 71 12.30 7.54 -14.20
CA GLY A 71 11.37 8.44 -13.52
C GLY A 71 9.93 8.30 -13.99
N THR A 72 9.60 7.25 -14.76
CA THR A 72 8.22 6.96 -15.14
C THR A 72 7.46 6.44 -13.93
N LEU A 73 6.29 7.02 -13.65
CA LEU A 73 5.40 6.55 -12.58
C LEU A 73 4.71 5.26 -13.02
N LEU A 74 5.06 4.15 -12.39
CA LEU A 74 4.49 2.83 -12.66
C LEU A 74 3.15 2.63 -11.95
N GLY A 75 2.94 3.31 -10.83
CA GLY A 75 1.67 3.27 -10.11
C GLY A 75 1.74 3.86 -8.70
N LEU A 76 0.58 3.90 -8.07
CA LEU A 76 0.36 4.35 -6.70
C LEU A 76 -0.36 3.27 -5.91
N SER A 77 0.04 3.06 -4.65
CA SER A 77 -0.76 2.28 -3.71
C SER A 77 -1.13 3.09 -2.48
N LYS A 78 -2.33 2.84 -1.94
CA LYS A 78 -2.73 3.32 -0.62
C LYS A 78 -3.59 2.27 0.07
N ASN A 79 -3.52 2.24 1.40
CA ASN A 79 -4.49 1.48 2.18
C ASN A 79 -5.84 2.20 2.12
N ILE A 80 -6.92 1.43 2.02
CA ILE A 80 -8.29 1.96 2.00
C ILE A 80 -9.17 1.20 3.01
N LEU A 81 -10.26 1.84 3.41
CA LEU A 81 -11.32 1.19 4.16
C LEU A 81 -12.24 0.41 3.20
N SER A 82 -12.92 -0.61 3.71
CA SER A 82 -13.90 -1.38 2.93
C SER A 82 -15.02 -0.51 2.36
N THR A 83 -15.38 0.57 3.04
CA THR A 83 -16.38 1.55 2.58
C THR A 83 -15.93 2.36 1.37
N GLN A 84 -14.64 2.37 1.04
CA GLN A 84 -14.07 3.09 -0.10
C GLN A 84 -14.00 2.21 -1.37
N LEU A 85 -14.35 0.92 -1.28
CA LEU A 85 -14.43 0.06 -2.46
C LEU A 85 -15.61 0.44 -3.36
N PRO A 86 -15.54 0.12 -4.66
CA PRO A 86 -16.72 0.05 -5.50
C PRO A 86 -17.81 -0.82 -4.85
N VAL A 87 -19.06 -0.35 -4.88
CA VAL A 87 -20.20 -1.00 -4.19
C VAL A 87 -20.34 -2.47 -4.59
N LEU A 88 -20.09 -2.80 -5.86
CA LEU A 88 -20.15 -4.19 -6.34
C LEU A 88 -19.08 -5.07 -5.68
N LEU A 89 -17.87 -4.56 -5.45
CA LEU A 89 -16.82 -5.28 -4.73
C LEU A 89 -17.11 -5.40 -3.23
N GLN A 90 -17.74 -4.38 -2.63
CA GLN A 90 -18.21 -4.47 -1.24
C GLN A 90 -19.25 -5.58 -1.07
N ASN A 91 -20.23 -5.65 -1.97
CA ASN A 91 -21.28 -6.67 -1.92
C ASN A 91 -20.70 -8.06 -2.19
N ASN A 92 -19.84 -8.19 -3.21
CA ASN A 92 -19.20 -9.47 -3.52
C ASN A 92 -18.34 -9.99 -2.34
N LEU A 93 -17.65 -9.10 -1.61
CA LEU A 93 -16.94 -9.45 -0.37
C LEU A 93 -17.87 -10.03 0.69
N LYS A 94 -18.99 -9.34 0.96
CA LYS A 94 -19.97 -9.76 1.98
C LYS A 94 -20.61 -11.10 1.64
N GLU A 95 -20.92 -11.33 0.38
CA GLU A 95 -21.60 -12.54 -0.09
C GLU A 95 -20.68 -13.77 -0.10
N ASN A 96 -19.46 -13.63 -0.63
CA ASN A 96 -18.60 -14.79 -0.95
C ASN A 96 -17.54 -15.10 0.12
N TYR A 97 -17.25 -14.17 1.01
CA TYR A 97 -16.18 -14.30 1.99
C TYR A 97 -16.67 -14.14 3.44
N ASN A 98 -17.92 -14.54 3.68
CA ASN A 98 -18.45 -14.63 5.04
C ASN A 98 -17.56 -15.54 5.92
N GLY A 99 -17.33 -15.14 7.16
CA GLY A 99 -16.43 -15.83 8.09
C GLY A 99 -14.94 -15.49 7.96
N TYR A 100 -14.57 -14.62 7.04
CA TYR A 100 -13.24 -14.00 6.98
C TYR A 100 -13.30 -12.54 7.44
N TRP A 101 -12.25 -12.07 8.11
CA TRP A 101 -12.04 -10.64 8.37
C TRP A 101 -11.04 -10.05 7.36
N ILE A 102 -11.22 -8.76 7.05
CA ILE A 102 -10.32 -8.01 6.18
C ILE A 102 -9.11 -7.58 7.03
N ALA A 103 -7.96 -8.18 6.81
CA ALA A 103 -6.71 -7.83 7.49
C ALA A 103 -6.04 -6.61 6.85
N SER A 104 -6.13 -6.46 5.52
CA SER A 104 -5.70 -5.27 4.80
C SER A 104 -6.46 -5.12 3.49
N LEU A 105 -6.54 -3.89 3.01
CA LEU A 105 -7.18 -3.56 1.75
C LEU A 105 -6.41 -2.42 1.07
N ILE A 106 -5.96 -2.67 -0.15
CA ILE A 106 -5.08 -1.78 -0.91
C ILE A 106 -5.75 -1.45 -2.23
N GLU A 107 -5.81 -0.15 -2.53
CA GLU A 107 -6.04 0.36 -3.89
C GLU A 107 -4.68 0.52 -4.57
N PHE A 108 -4.56 -0.03 -5.78
CA PHE A 108 -3.39 0.14 -6.65
C PHE A 108 -3.83 0.77 -7.97
N SER A 109 -3.36 1.98 -8.23
CA SER A 109 -3.75 2.78 -9.39
C SER A 109 -2.56 2.95 -10.34
N THR A 110 -2.81 2.71 -11.62
CA THR A 110 -1.86 2.86 -12.73
C THR A 110 -2.50 3.73 -13.83
N GLU A 111 -1.77 4.04 -14.89
CA GLU A 111 -2.35 4.70 -16.06
C GLU A 111 -3.45 3.86 -16.72
N ASP A 112 -3.33 2.52 -16.68
CA ASP A 112 -4.29 1.58 -17.27
C ASP A 112 -5.56 1.35 -16.42
N GLY A 113 -5.57 1.87 -15.19
CA GLY A 113 -6.71 1.79 -14.28
C GLY A 113 -6.36 1.33 -12.87
N THR A 114 -7.40 0.99 -12.12
CA THR A 114 -7.34 0.69 -10.69
C THR A 114 -7.60 -0.79 -10.43
N SER A 115 -6.72 -1.39 -9.63
CA SER A 115 -6.89 -2.71 -9.04
C SER A 115 -7.02 -2.61 -7.53
N TYR A 116 -7.70 -3.57 -6.93
CA TYR A 116 -7.86 -3.70 -5.49
C TYR A 116 -7.30 -5.04 -5.03
N TYR A 117 -6.65 -5.04 -3.88
CA TYR A 117 -6.14 -6.25 -3.23
C TYR A 117 -6.66 -6.29 -1.81
N ALA A 118 -7.35 -7.37 -1.44
CA ALA A 118 -7.78 -7.60 -0.07
C ALA A 118 -7.04 -8.81 0.51
N THR A 119 -6.45 -8.64 1.69
CA THR A 119 -5.97 -9.76 2.49
C THR A 119 -7.08 -10.18 3.43
N LEU A 120 -7.57 -11.39 3.24
CA LEU A 120 -8.62 -11.99 4.05
C LEU A 120 -8.05 -13.06 4.95
N GLU A 121 -8.47 -13.08 6.20
CA GLU A 121 -8.01 -14.06 7.18
C GLU A 121 -9.19 -14.66 7.95
N ASN A 122 -9.06 -15.94 8.30
CA ASN A 122 -9.85 -16.58 9.34
C ASN A 122 -8.90 -17.30 10.33
N ALA A 123 -9.47 -18.14 11.21
CA ALA A 123 -8.68 -18.89 12.20
C ALA A 123 -7.58 -19.75 11.55
N ASP A 124 -7.88 -20.38 10.41
CA ASP A 124 -7.04 -21.43 9.83
C ASP A 124 -6.31 -20.99 8.54
N ASN A 125 -6.79 -19.92 7.90
CA ASN A 125 -6.37 -19.55 6.55
C ASN A 125 -6.11 -18.05 6.41
N LYS A 126 -5.23 -17.73 5.47
CA LYS A 126 -5.02 -16.41 4.92
C LYS A 126 -5.10 -16.49 3.39
N MET A 127 -5.75 -15.53 2.75
CA MET A 127 -5.74 -15.42 1.30
C MET A 127 -5.64 -13.98 0.87
N ILE A 128 -5.08 -13.78 -0.32
CA ILE A 128 -5.07 -12.52 -1.02
C ILE A 128 -6.01 -12.67 -2.21
N ILE A 129 -6.97 -11.78 -2.30
CA ILE A 129 -7.87 -11.67 -3.45
C ILE A 129 -7.59 -10.36 -4.17
N LYS A 130 -7.74 -10.38 -5.49
CA LYS A 130 -7.54 -9.24 -6.37
C LYS A 130 -8.81 -8.96 -7.16
N SER A 131 -9.03 -7.70 -7.50
CA SER A 131 -10.00 -7.32 -8.53
C SER A 131 -9.51 -6.12 -9.33
N ASN A 132 -9.75 -6.13 -10.64
CA ASN A 132 -9.72 -4.97 -11.53
C ASN A 132 -11.08 -4.74 -12.21
N VAL A 133 -12.11 -5.48 -11.78
CA VAL A 133 -13.48 -5.48 -12.30
C VAL A 133 -14.47 -5.53 -11.13
N ASN A 134 -15.69 -6.03 -11.33
CA ASN A 134 -16.73 -6.07 -10.30
C ASN A 134 -16.72 -7.35 -9.45
N THR A 135 -15.77 -8.26 -9.64
CA THR A 135 -15.67 -9.54 -8.93
C THR A 135 -14.25 -9.81 -8.42
N TRP A 136 -14.15 -10.53 -7.31
CA TRP A 136 -12.86 -10.92 -6.73
C TRP A 136 -12.35 -12.23 -7.33
N THR A 137 -11.05 -12.31 -7.57
CA THR A 137 -10.34 -13.53 -7.92
C THR A 137 -9.28 -13.82 -6.86
N ILE A 138 -9.00 -15.09 -6.61
CA ILE A 138 -7.97 -15.48 -5.64
C ILE A 138 -6.60 -15.32 -6.30
N ASP A 139 -5.79 -14.42 -5.76
CA ASP A 139 -4.41 -14.19 -6.19
C ASP A 139 -3.45 -15.16 -5.49
N LYS A 140 -3.65 -15.37 -4.17
CA LYS A 140 -2.80 -16.27 -3.38
C LYS A 140 -3.56 -16.90 -2.21
N LYS A 141 -3.35 -18.20 -1.97
CA LYS A 141 -3.77 -18.88 -0.74
C LYS A 141 -2.57 -19.19 0.13
N ILE A 142 -2.72 -18.99 1.44
CA ILE A 142 -1.69 -19.19 2.45
C ILE A 142 -2.34 -19.96 3.61
N LYS A 143 -1.97 -21.22 3.77
CA LYS A 143 -2.37 -22.00 4.95
C LYS A 143 -1.53 -21.53 6.15
N LYS A 144 -2.17 -21.29 7.29
CA LYS A 144 -1.46 -20.96 8.53
C LYS A 144 -0.89 -22.20 9.20
#